data_AF-A0A926ITN8-F1
#
_entry.id   AF-A0A926ITN8-F1
#
_cell.length_a   1.000
_cell.length_b   1.000
_cell.length_c   1.000
_cell.angle_alpha   90.00
_cell.angle_beta   90.00
_cell.angle_gamma   90.00
#
_symmetry.space_group_name_H-M   'P 1'
#
loop_
_entity.id
_entity.type
_entity.pdbx_description
1 polymer ?
#
loop_
_entity_poly.entity_id
_entity_poly.type
_entity_poly.pdbx_seq_one_letter_code
_entity_poly.pdbx_strand_id
1 'polypeptide(L)'
;MSKCNDKFNSIFADKLYSFVKFKQGMGWSYSDASRALVCFDKYVIESKYTTPIITKELINSWIENYPNANQTTICAIPVKIDTKKLQKTK
;
A
#
# COMPACT_ATOMS: atom_id res chain seq x y z
N MET A 1 8.94 -13.00 -16.77
CA MET A 1 8.46 -12.11 -15.68
C MET A 1 7.01 -12.47 -15.40
N SER A 2 6.75 -13.23 -14.33
CA SER A 2 5.39 -13.68 -14.01
C SER A 2 4.51 -12.50 -13.60
N LYS A 3 3.34 -12.37 -14.24
CA LYS A 3 2.28 -11.42 -13.83
C LYS A 3 1.89 -11.73 -12.39
N CYS A 4 2.22 -10.85 -11.45
CA CYS A 4 1.54 -10.84 -10.15
C CYS A 4 0.06 -10.60 -10.45
N ASN A 5 -0.80 -11.52 -10.00
CA ASN A 5 -2.24 -11.38 -10.16
C ASN A 5 -2.66 -10.20 -9.25
N ASP A 6 -2.91 -9.02 -9.82
CA ASP A 6 -3.19 -7.76 -9.11
C ASP A 6 -4.60 -7.74 -8.49
N LYS A 7 -4.99 -8.82 -7.83
CA LYS A 7 -6.29 -8.94 -7.17
C LYS A 7 -6.13 -8.62 -5.68
N PHE A 8 -6.85 -7.60 -5.23
CA PHE A 8 -7.06 -7.33 -3.81
C PHE A 8 -8.18 -8.24 -3.29
N ASN A 9 -7.99 -8.86 -2.14
CA ASN A 9 -8.92 -9.81 -1.53
C ASN A 9 -9.18 -9.53 -0.04
N SER A 10 -8.51 -8.55 0.57
CA SER A 10 -8.78 -8.19 1.96
C SER A 10 -10.07 -7.38 2.11
N ILE A 11 -10.44 -7.07 3.34
CA ILE A 11 -11.52 -6.13 3.69
C ILE A 11 -11.33 -4.73 3.07
N PHE A 12 -10.12 -4.39 2.61
CA PHE A 12 -9.83 -3.11 1.96
C PHE A 12 -9.86 -3.20 0.44
N ALA A 13 -10.17 -4.36 -0.15
CA ALA A 13 -10.02 -4.61 -1.58
C ALA A 13 -10.69 -3.55 -2.46
N ASP A 14 -11.96 -3.23 -2.19
CA ASP A 14 -12.70 -2.22 -2.96
C ASP A 14 -12.09 -0.83 -2.84
N LYS A 15 -11.60 -0.46 -1.64
CA LYS A 15 -10.97 0.84 -1.39
C LYS A 15 -9.61 0.93 -2.09
N LEU A 16 -8.81 -0.11 -2.02
CA LEU A 16 -7.50 -0.19 -2.68
C LEU A 16 -7.66 -0.13 -4.20
N TYR A 17 -8.59 -0.91 -4.75
CA TYR A 17 -8.91 -0.88 -6.17
C TYR A 17 -9.37 0.51 -6.63
N SER A 18 -10.31 1.11 -5.92
CA SER A 18 -10.83 2.45 -6.23
C SER A 18 -9.72 3.50 -6.20
N PHE A 19 -8.80 3.41 -5.24
CA PHE A 19 -7.67 4.32 -5.13
C PHE A 19 -6.67 4.16 -6.28
N VAL A 20 -6.34 2.92 -6.67
CA VAL A 20 -5.49 2.66 -7.84
C VAL A 20 -6.13 3.22 -9.11
N LYS A 21 -7.43 2.98 -9.31
CA LYS A 21 -8.18 3.51 -10.47
C LYS A 21 -8.23 5.03 -10.48
N PHE A 22 -8.44 5.64 -9.33
CA PHE A 22 -8.39 7.10 -9.20
C PHE A 22 -7.03 7.67 -9.62
N LYS A 23 -5.92 7.07 -9.16
CA LYS A 23 -4.57 7.49 -9.55
C LYS A 23 -4.29 7.27 -11.04
N GLN A 24 -4.75 6.16 -11.60
CA GLN A 24 -4.66 5.89 -13.04
C GLN A 24 -5.48 6.89 -13.87
N GLY A 25 -6.68 7.26 -13.41
CA GLY A 25 -7.51 8.29 -14.05
C GLY A 25 -6.86 9.68 -14.04
N MET A 26 -5.94 9.94 -13.13
CA MET A 26 -5.12 11.16 -13.07
C MET A 26 -3.87 11.10 -13.97
N GLY A 27 -3.69 10.03 -14.77
CA GLY A 27 -2.55 9.86 -15.68
C GLY A 27 -1.32 9.20 -15.06
N TRP A 28 -1.39 8.70 -13.83
CA TRP A 28 -0.29 7.97 -13.19
C TRP A 28 -0.36 6.50 -13.59
N SER A 29 0.74 5.88 -14.06
CA SER A 29 0.75 4.43 -14.34
C SER A 29 0.36 3.62 -13.09
N TYR A 30 0.88 4.04 -11.94
CA TYR A 30 0.59 3.50 -10.61
C TYR A 30 0.87 1.99 -10.47
N SER A 31 1.59 1.39 -11.43
CA SER A 31 1.84 -0.05 -11.50
C SER A 31 2.66 -0.57 -10.32
N ASP A 32 3.77 0.09 -9.99
CA ASP A 32 4.62 -0.36 -8.89
C ASP A 32 3.97 -0.10 -7.52
N ALA A 33 3.18 0.97 -7.39
CA ALA A 33 2.47 1.31 -6.17
C ALA A 33 1.33 0.32 -5.93
N SER A 34 0.64 -0.08 -7.00
CA SER A 34 -0.40 -1.10 -6.93
C SER A 34 0.14 -2.44 -6.42
N ARG A 35 1.37 -2.82 -6.79
CA ARG A 35 2.01 -4.03 -6.25
C ARG A 35 2.30 -3.92 -4.75
N ALA A 36 2.78 -2.77 -4.28
CA ALA A 36 2.96 -2.54 -2.84
C ALA A 36 1.63 -2.64 -2.08
N LEU A 37 0.54 -2.15 -2.67
CA LEU A 37 -0.80 -2.30 -2.11
C LEU A 37 -1.28 -3.76 -2.11
N VAL A 38 -0.90 -4.56 -3.10
CA VAL A 38 -1.21 -6.02 -3.11
C VAL A 38 -0.44 -6.74 -2.02
N CYS A 39 0.82 -6.35 -1.75
CA CYS A 39 1.59 -6.89 -0.62
C CYS A 39 0.94 -6.52 0.72
N PHE A 40 0.51 -5.27 0.88
CA PHE A 40 -0.25 -4.83 2.05
C PHE A 40 -1.56 -5.64 2.21
N ASP A 41 -2.33 -5.80 1.12
CA ASP A 41 -3.58 -6.56 1.13
C ASP A 41 -3.40 -8.00 1.60
N LYS A 42 -2.32 -8.67 1.16
CA LYS A 42 -1.94 -10.00 1.66
C LYS A 42 -1.59 -10.00 3.14
N TYR A 43 -0.80 -9.03 3.59
CA TYR A 43 -0.45 -8.91 5.00
C TYR A 43 -1.69 -8.73 5.89
N VAL A 44 -2.68 -7.96 5.44
CA VAL A 44 -3.95 -7.76 6.17
C VAL A 44 -4.71 -9.09 6.30
N ILE A 45 -4.75 -9.91 5.25
CA ILE A 45 -5.37 -11.24 5.26
C ILE A 45 -4.64 -12.17 6.23
N GLU A 46 -3.31 -12.22 6.16
CA GLU A 46 -2.46 -13.05 7.02
C GLU A 46 -2.57 -12.65 8.50
N SER A 47 -2.64 -11.34 8.76
CA SER A 47 -2.83 -10.76 10.09
C SER A 47 -4.26 -10.95 10.62
N LYS A 48 -5.16 -11.56 9.84
CA LYS A 48 -6.58 -11.77 10.16
C LYS A 48 -7.28 -10.49 10.62
N TYR A 49 -6.89 -9.35 10.03
CA TYR A 49 -7.44 -8.07 10.42
C TYR A 49 -8.90 -7.99 9.93
N THR A 50 -9.82 -7.67 10.84
CA THR A 50 -11.27 -7.68 10.58
C THR A 50 -11.89 -6.29 10.52
N THR A 51 -11.19 -5.27 11.01
CA THR A 51 -11.71 -3.90 11.09
C THR A 51 -11.47 -3.17 9.78
N PRO A 52 -12.50 -2.62 9.10
CA PRO A 52 -12.35 -1.94 7.81
C PRO A 52 -11.79 -0.52 7.94
N ILE A 53 -10.88 -0.29 8.88
CA ILE A 53 -10.26 1.00 9.19
C ILE A 53 -8.75 0.81 9.16
N ILE A 54 -8.06 1.60 8.33
CA ILE A 54 -6.59 1.63 8.31
C ILE A 54 -6.14 2.45 9.52
N THR A 55 -5.64 1.77 10.55
CA THR A 55 -5.07 2.42 11.74
C THR A 55 -3.56 2.61 11.59
N LYS A 56 -3.01 3.57 12.32
CA LYS A 56 -1.54 3.77 12.38
C LYS A 56 -0.84 2.52 12.90
N GLU A 57 -1.44 1.84 13.87
CA GLU A 57 -0.92 0.60 14.46
C GLU A 57 -0.83 -0.52 13.42
N LEU A 58 -1.85 -0.68 12.58
CA LEU A 58 -1.81 -1.67 11.49
C LEU A 58 -0.67 -1.39 10.52
N ILE A 59 -0.49 -0.11 10.13
CA ILE A 59 0.59 0.29 9.22
C ILE A 59 1.96 0.11 9.86
N ASN A 60 2.12 0.49 11.13
CA ASN A 60 3.38 0.31 11.86
C ASN A 60 3.71 -1.18 12.01
N SER A 61 2.72 -2.01 12.36
CA SER A 61 2.89 -3.46 12.44
C SER A 61 3.26 -4.05 11.09
N TRP A 62 2.66 -3.57 9.99
CA TRP A 62 3.07 -3.97 8.64
C TRP A 62 4.52 -3.59 8.35
N ILE A 63 4.94 -2.37 8.68
CA ILE A 63 6.32 -1.89 8.47
C ILE A 63 7.33 -2.70 9.31
N GLU A 64 7.01 -2.98 10.57
CA GLU A 64 7.87 -3.71 11.51
C GLU A 64 8.01 -5.19 11.15
N ASN A 65 6.91 -5.84 10.74
CA ASN A 65 6.89 -7.25 10.33
C ASN A 65 7.41 -7.49 8.91
N TYR A 66 7.86 -6.44 8.23
CA TYR A 66 8.52 -6.52 6.93
C TYR A 66 9.99 -6.06 7.02
N PRO A 67 10.87 -6.71 7.81
CA PRO A 67 12.13 -6.12 8.23
C PRO A 67 13.23 -6.17 7.15
N ASN A 68 12.96 -6.69 5.95
CA ASN A 68 13.99 -6.92 4.92
C ASN A 68 13.46 -6.78 3.48
N ALA A 69 12.65 -5.75 3.20
CA ALA A 69 12.60 -5.22 1.84
C ALA A 69 13.85 -4.36 1.59
N ASN A 70 15.05 -4.96 1.62
CA ASN A 70 16.31 -4.29 1.31
C ASN A 70 16.18 -3.58 -0.03
N GLN A 71 15.91 -2.28 0.00
CA GLN A 71 15.95 -1.24 -1.04
C GLN A 71 15.52 -1.54 -2.50
N THR A 72 15.20 -2.77 -2.90
CA THR A 72 15.31 -3.16 -4.32
C THR A 72 14.29 -4.20 -4.79
N THR A 73 13.64 -5.01 -3.92
CA THR A 73 12.92 -6.20 -4.44
C THR A 73 11.46 -6.35 -4.02
N ILE A 74 10.91 -5.41 -3.26
CA ILE A 74 9.47 -5.41 -2.95
C ILE A 74 8.86 -4.13 -3.48
N CYS A 75 8.81 -4.07 -4.82
CA CYS A 75 8.20 -2.99 -5.59
C CYS A 75 8.98 -1.68 -5.44
N ALA A 76 9.99 -1.46 -6.29
CA ALA A 76 10.80 -0.23 -6.32
C ALA A 76 9.93 1.01 -6.58
N ILE A 77 9.33 1.57 -5.53
CA ILE A 77 8.96 2.97 -5.46
C ILE A 77 9.61 3.56 -4.21
N PRO A 78 10.58 4.47 -4.36
CA PRO A 78 10.88 5.39 -3.29
C PRO A 78 9.66 6.29 -3.10
N VAL A 79 8.75 5.93 -2.21
CA VAL A 79 7.78 6.89 -1.69
C VAL A 79 8.59 7.83 -0.83
N LYS A 80 9.10 8.91 -1.44
CA LYS A 80 9.51 10.11 -0.70
C LYS A 80 8.23 10.63 -0.03
N ILE A 81 7.99 10.19 1.19
CA ILE A 81 7.04 10.86 2.07
C ILE A 81 7.72 12.19 2.39
N ASP A 82 7.44 13.21 1.59
CA ASP A 82 7.79 14.59 1.94
C ASP A 82 7.00 14.95 3.20
N THR A 83 7.64 14.74 4.35
CA THR A 83 7.16 15.16 5.68
C THR A 83 7.08 16.69 5.81
N LYS A 84 7.42 17.44 4.76
CA LYS A 84 7.25 18.90 4.68
C LYS A 84 5.92 19.30 4.03
N LYS A 85 4.79 18.91 4.59
CA LYS A 85 3.52 19.67 4.46
C LYS A 85 2.52 19.30 5.56
N LEU A 86 2.97 19.34 6.81
CA LEU A 86 2.07 19.45 7.97
C LEU A 86 2.57 20.53 8.94
N GLN A 87 2.90 21.70 8.40
CA GLN A 87 2.95 22.94 9.19
C GLN A 87 2.40 24.07 8.33
N LYS A 88 1.10 24.32 8.45
CA LYS A 88 0.48 25.65 8.35
C LYS A 88 -1.03 25.53 8.53
N THR A 89 -1.47 25.71 9.77
CA THR A 89 -2.63 26.53 10.12
C THR A 89 -2.63 26.73 11.64
N LYS A 90 -1.97 27.80 12.07
CA LYS A 90 -2.50 28.71 13.08
C LYS A 90 -1.89 30.08 12.82
#